data_AF-A0A7Y3EVQ0-F1
#
_entry.id   AF-A0A7Y3EVQ0-F1
#
_cell.length_a   1.000
_cell.length_b   1.000
_cell.length_c   1.000
_cell.angle_alpha   90.00
_cell.angle_beta   90.00
_cell.angle_gamma   90.00
#
_symmetry.space_group_name_H-M   'P 1'
#
loop_
_entity.id
_entity.type
_entity.pdbx_description
1 polymer ?
#
loop_
_entity_poly.entity_id
_entity_poly.type
_entity_poly.pdbx_seq_one_letter_code
_entity_poly.pdbx_strand_id
1 'polypeptide(L)'
;MNNDQCHRRIIHEDRLARARELLHKSPDVEEMSDLFKALADRGRVQILMALSAQEMCVCDLAALLEVSESAASHQMRLLRNMNLVKNRRD
;
A
#
# COMPACT_ATOMS: atom_id res chain seq x y z
N MET A 1 33.06 -23.94 -0.98
CA MET A 1 33.62 -22.64 -0.57
C MET A 1 33.62 -21.74 -1.80
N ASN A 2 32.76 -20.73 -1.85
CA ASN A 2 32.96 -19.61 -2.77
C ASN A 2 32.51 -18.34 -2.06
N ASN A 3 33.49 -17.53 -1.67
CA ASN A 3 33.32 -16.31 -0.91
C ASN A 3 33.47 -15.13 -1.89
N ASP A 4 32.46 -14.93 -2.74
CA ASP A 4 32.37 -13.73 -3.57
C ASP A 4 31.90 -12.56 -2.69
N GLN A 5 32.83 -12.03 -1.90
CA GLN A 5 32.62 -10.79 -1.15
C GLN A 5 33.18 -9.61 -1.94
N CYS A 6 32.36 -8.56 -2.05
CA CYS A 6 32.77 -7.27 -2.61
C CYS A 6 33.91 -6.66 -1.77
N HIS A 7 35.12 -6.56 -2.33
CA HIS A 7 36.36 -6.21 -1.62
C HIS A 7 36.56 -4.73 -1.25
N ARG A 8 35.62 -3.82 -1.58
CA ARG A 8 35.68 -2.40 -1.14
C ARG A 8 34.30 -1.84 -0.85
N ARG A 9 34.05 -1.46 0.40
CA ARG A 9 32.87 -0.67 0.79
C ARG A 9 33.10 0.80 0.45
N ILE A 10 32.83 1.19 -0.80
CA ILE A 10 32.87 2.58 -1.24
C ILE A 10 31.49 3.21 -1.00
N ILE A 11 31.44 4.31 -0.25
CA ILE A 11 30.24 5.14 -0.09
C ILE A 11 30.38 6.34 -1.03
N HIS A 12 29.43 6.49 -1.94
CA HIS A 12 29.40 7.60 -2.90
C HIS A 12 28.68 8.80 -2.27
N GLU A 13 29.43 9.68 -1.63
CA GLU A 13 28.89 10.85 -0.92
C GLU A 13 28.03 11.76 -1.81
N ASP A 14 28.37 11.89 -3.09
CA ASP A 14 27.60 12.67 -4.08
C ASP A 14 26.20 12.09 -4.32
N ARG A 15 26.06 10.75 -4.28
CA ARG A 15 24.76 10.07 -4.41
C ARG A 15 23.96 10.19 -3.12
N LEU A 16 24.64 10.09 -1.98
CA LEU A 16 24.01 10.20 -0.66
C LEU A 16 23.46 11.61 -0.41
N ALA A 17 24.22 12.66 -0.78
CA ALA A 17 23.77 14.04 -0.68
C ALA A 17 22.49 14.28 -1.49
N ARG A 18 22.45 13.81 -2.75
CA ARG A 18 21.27 13.90 -3.61
C ARG A 18 20.07 13.14 -3.05
N ALA A 19 20.28 11.92 -2.55
CA ALA A 19 19.21 11.12 -1.96
C ALA A 19 18.63 11.76 -0.68
N ARG A 20 19.48 12.32 0.19
CA ARG A 20 19.05 13.06 1.38
C ARG A 20 18.24 14.29 1.03
N GLU A 21 18.68 15.06 0.03
CA GLU A 21 17.94 16.24 -0.42
C GLU A 21 16.56 15.86 -0.98
N LEU A 22 16.47 14.76 -1.73
CA LEU A 22 15.20 14.24 -2.23
C LEU A 22 14.28 13.83 -1.08
N LEU A 23 14.78 13.08 -0.08
CA LEU A 23 13.97 12.65 1.07
C LEU A 23 13.47 13.83 1.91
N HIS A 24 14.26 14.90 2.07
CA HIS A 24 13.81 16.13 2.75
C HIS A 24 12.68 16.87 2.02
N LYS A 25 12.59 16.73 0.69
CA LYS A 25 11.57 17.39 -0.15
C LYS A 25 10.38 16.50 -0.46
N SER A 26 10.44 15.22 -0.12
CA SER A 26 9.42 14.22 -0.43
C SER A 26 8.26 14.26 0.57
N PRO A 27 7.10 13.66 0.22
CA PRO A 27 6.05 13.36 1.20
C PRO A 27 6.60 12.57 2.38
N ASP A 28 5.89 12.59 3.51
CA ASP A 28 6.29 11.85 4.70
C ASP A 28 6.53 10.37 4.33
N VAL A 29 7.76 9.91 4.56
CA VAL A 29 8.19 8.55 4.22
C VAL A 29 7.35 7.53 4.98
N GLU A 30 6.90 7.86 6.20
CA GLU A 30 6.05 6.95 6.96
C GLU A 30 4.64 6.86 6.36
N GLU A 31 4.08 7.99 5.92
CA GLU A 31 2.78 8.00 5.23
C GLU A 31 2.83 7.17 3.93
N MET A 32 3.89 7.33 3.14
CA MET A 32 4.11 6.52 1.95
C MET A 32 4.30 5.04 2.27
N SER A 33 5.06 4.73 3.33
CA SER A 33 5.27 3.37 3.81
C SER A 33 3.95 2.71 4.19
N ASP A 34 3.10 3.41 4.94
CA ASP A 34 1.78 2.92 5.34
C ASP A 34 0.87 2.71 4.13
N LEU A 35 0.84 3.66 3.19
CA LEU A 35 0.12 3.49 1.92
C LEU A 35 0.57 2.21 1.19
N PHE A 36 1.88 2.00 1.04
CA PHE A 36 2.39 0.80 0.38
C PHE A 36 2.07 -0.48 1.15
N LYS A 37 2.09 -0.48 2.48
CA LYS A 37 1.66 -1.63 3.29
C LYS A 37 0.19 -1.99 3.03
N ALA A 38 -0.69 -1.00 2.84
CA ALA A 38 -2.06 -1.29 2.41
C ALA A 38 -2.13 -1.90 1.02
N LEU A 39 -1.39 -1.32 0.06
CA LEU A 39 -1.39 -1.81 -1.32
C LEU A 39 -0.66 -3.15 -1.50
N ALA A 40 0.11 -3.61 -0.51
CA ALA A 40 0.81 -4.89 -0.55
C ALA A 40 -0.12 -6.12 -0.39
N ASP A 41 -1.38 -5.94 0.03
CA ASP A 41 -2.34 -7.04 0.14
C ASP A 41 -3.17 -7.18 -1.13
N ARG A 42 -3.22 -8.41 -1.66
CA ARG A 42 -3.94 -8.74 -2.89
C ARG A 42 -5.44 -8.39 -2.81
N GLY A 43 -6.09 -8.73 -1.70
CA GLY A 43 -7.53 -8.48 -1.53
C GLY A 43 -7.85 -6.99 -1.51
N ARG A 44 -7.03 -6.19 -0.81
CA ARG A 44 -7.15 -4.73 -0.80
C ARG A 44 -6.96 -4.11 -2.17
N VAL A 45 -5.98 -4.57 -2.96
CA VAL A 45 -5.79 -4.10 -4.34
C VAL A 45 -7.01 -4.44 -5.20
N GLN A 46 -7.54 -5.66 -5.09
CA GLN A 46 -8.75 -6.06 -5.83
C GLN A 46 -9.96 -5.17 -5.46
N ILE A 47 -10.17 -4.87 -4.17
CA ILE A 47 -11.22 -3.95 -3.71
C ILE A 47 -11.04 -2.56 -4.34
N LEU A 48 -9.82 -2.00 -4.27
CA LEU A 48 -9.55 -0.66 -4.79
C LEU A 48 -9.73 -0.58 -6.31
N MET A 49 -9.33 -1.62 -7.04
CA MET A 49 -9.54 -1.72 -8.48
C MET A 49 -11.02 -1.85 -8.84
N ALA A 50 -11.80 -2.60 -8.06
CA ALA A 50 -13.23 -2.74 -8.29
C ALA A 50 -13.96 -1.41 -8.03
N LEU A 51 -13.64 -0.76 -6.89
CA LEU A 51 -14.24 0.51 -6.49
C LEU A 51 -13.81 1.70 -7.35
N SER A 52 -12.66 1.64 -8.02
CA SER A 52 -12.25 2.66 -8.99
C SER A 52 -13.03 2.59 -10.30
N ALA A 53 -13.57 1.40 -10.63
CA ALA A 53 -14.40 1.20 -11.81
C ALA A 53 -15.89 1.50 -11.53
N GLN A 54 -16.40 1.10 -10.37
CA GLN A 54 -17.80 1.29 -9.99
C GLN A 54 -18.01 1.22 -8.48
N GLU A 55 -19.08 1.85 -8.00
CA GLU A 55 -19.50 1.72 -6.60
C GLU A 55 -20.08 0.32 -6.32
N MET A 56 -19.70 -0.29 -5.19
CA MET A 56 -20.10 -1.64 -4.80
C MET A 56 -20.41 -1.71 -3.31
N CYS A 57 -21.39 -2.53 -2.94
CA CYS A 57 -21.70 -2.77 -1.53
C CYS A 57 -20.77 -3.84 -0.92
N VAL A 58 -20.83 -4.03 0.40
CA VAL A 58 -20.01 -5.03 1.10
C VAL A 58 -20.31 -6.45 0.62
N CYS A 59 -21.58 -6.75 0.30
CA CYS A 59 -22.00 -8.06 -0.21
C CYS A 59 -21.36 -8.36 -1.57
N ASP A 60 -21.34 -7.40 -2.50
CA ASP A 60 -20.72 -7.57 -3.82
C ASP A 60 -19.21 -7.78 -3.71
N LEU A 61 -18.54 -7.02 -2.83
CA LEU A 61 -17.10 -7.16 -2.58
C LEU A 61 -16.77 -8.50 -1.93
N ALA A 62 -17.62 -8.98 -1.02
CA ALA A 62 -17.47 -10.29 -0.39
C ALA A 62 -17.60 -11.41 -1.43
N ALA A 63 -18.57 -11.31 -2.34
CA ALA A 63 -18.76 -12.25 -3.45
C ALA A 63 -17.56 -12.21 -4.43
N LEU A 64 -17.09 -11.02 -4.80
CA LEU A 64 -15.94 -10.82 -5.69
C LEU A 64 -14.65 -11.45 -5.15
N LEU A 65 -14.43 -11.36 -3.85
CA LEU A 65 -13.23 -11.86 -3.17
C LEU A 65 -13.36 -13.29 -2.67
N GLU A 66 -14.55 -13.89 -2.79
CA GLU A 66 -14.89 -15.21 -2.24
C GLU A 66 -14.62 -15.32 -0.72
N VAL A 67 -14.97 -14.25 0.02
CA VAL A 67 -14.81 -14.18 1.48
C VAL A 67 -16.15 -13.91 2.17
N SER A 68 -16.18 -14.01 3.50
CA SER A 68 -17.36 -13.60 4.26
C SER A 68 -17.55 -12.08 4.24
N GLU A 69 -18.80 -11.62 4.35
CA GLU A 69 -19.11 -10.19 4.49
C GLU A 69 -18.41 -9.54 5.68
N SER A 70 -18.19 -10.29 6.76
CA SER A 70 -17.43 -9.83 7.92
C SER A 70 -15.96 -9.55 7.56
N ALA A 71 -15.33 -10.43 6.77
CA ALA A 71 -13.97 -10.24 6.29
C ALA A 71 -13.87 -9.04 5.33
N ALA A 72 -14.81 -8.91 4.39
CA ALA A 72 -14.87 -7.77 3.48
C ALA A 72 -15.08 -6.44 4.24
N SER A 73 -16.00 -6.42 5.22
CA SER A 73 -16.25 -5.27 6.10
C SER A 73 -15.00 -4.85 6.89
N HIS A 74 -14.21 -5.82 7.35
CA HIS A 74 -12.93 -5.54 8.01
C HIS A 74 -11.95 -4.84 7.06
N GLN A 75 -11.78 -5.34 5.83
CA GLN A 75 -10.92 -4.69 4.82
C GLN A 75 -11.41 -3.28 4.48
N MET A 76 -12.72 -3.08 4.30
CA MET A 76 -13.30 -1.76 4.03
C MET A 76 -13.06 -0.77 5.16
N ARG A 77 -13.10 -1.23 6.42
CA ARG A 77 -12.79 -0.39 7.58
C ARG A 77 -11.32 0.04 7.59
N LEU A 78 -10.40 -0.88 7.31
CA LEU A 78 -8.97 -0.57 7.22
C LEU A 78 -8.69 0.45 6.11
N LEU A 79 -9.20 0.19 4.90
CA LEU A 79 -9.06 1.09 3.75
C LEU A 79 -9.64 2.48 4.03
N ARG A 80 -10.77 2.56 4.76
CA ARG A 80 -11.37 3.83 5.15
C ARG A 80 -10.50 4.59 6.17
N ASN A 81 -9.94 3.89 7.16
CA ASN A 81 -9.06 4.51 8.14
C ASN A 81 -7.79 5.10 7.50
N MET A 82 -7.40 4.57 6.34
CA MET A 82 -6.29 5.06 5.52
C MET A 82 -6.72 6.08 4.46
N ASN A 83 -7.97 6.56 4.51
CA ASN A 83 -8.55 7.52 3.57
C ASN A 83 -8.55 7.04 2.10
N LEU A 84 -8.48 5.73 1.85
CA LEU A 84 -8.46 5.16 0.49
C LEU A 84 -9.86 4.94 -0.09
N VAL A 85 -10.87 4.80 0.75
CA VAL A 85 -12.27 4.61 0.34
C VAL A 85 -13.20 5.47 1.18
N LYS A 86 -14.36 5.80 0.61
CA LYS A 86 -15.46 6.46 1.31
C LYS A 86 -16.65 5.51 1.38
N ASN A 87 -17.52 5.69 2.37
CA ASN A 87 -18.78 4.97 2.46
C ASN A 87 -19.94 5.96 2.45
N ARG A 88 -21.10 5.50 1.97
CA ARG A 88 -22.39 6.16 2.19
C ARG A 88 -23.39 5.15 2.71
N ARG A 89 -24.45 5.64 3.34
CA ARG A 89 -25.59 4.84 3.79
C ARG A 89 -26.80 5.33 3.03
N ASP A 90 -27.25 4.52 2.08
CA ASP A 90 -28.51 4.67 1.36
C ASP A 90 -29.39 3.44 1.65
#